data_AF-A0A242CWS4-F1
#
_entry.id   AF-A0A242CWS4-F1
#
_cell.length_a   1.000
_cell.length_b   1.000
_cell.length_c   1.000
_cell.angle_alpha   90.00
_cell.angle_beta   90.00
_cell.angle_gamma   90.00
#
_symmetry.space_group_name_H-M   'P 1'
#
loop_
_entity.id
_entity.type
_entity.pdbx_description
1 polymer ?
#
loop_
_entity_poly.entity_id
_entity_poly.type
_entity_poly.pdbx_seq_one_letter_code
_entity_poly.pdbx_strand_id
1 'polypeptide(L)'
;MEIEYQSELLFYGYYQPARVVWITTLEDEVLCKLDVLDKDGRILYRVVEHPGDRDPEVIFEEITETQIQNIQEILEQNEVYYYWYEEDSTEKLGYFGTLLAQIDSVKKYTEEFDRLVILYEFYSSQKDVDTISDLEFFEDVTLEREEIEQYLIAQMLAHKEMNTITMKYFKDGRCSAYKLTLKEYNF
;
A
#
# COMPACT_ATOMS: atom_id res chain seq x y z
N MET A 1 -19.57 -5.14 22.88
CA MET A 1 -18.22 -5.43 23.39
C MET A 1 -17.35 -4.33 22.83
N GLU A 2 -16.70 -3.54 23.68
CA GLU A 2 -15.81 -2.46 23.23
C GLU A 2 -14.45 -3.10 22.95
N ILE A 3 -13.95 -2.93 21.74
CA ILE A 3 -12.75 -3.62 21.26
C ILE A 3 -11.59 -2.64 21.37
N GLU A 4 -10.63 -2.95 22.23
CA GLU A 4 -9.45 -2.12 22.37
C GLU A 4 -8.43 -2.43 21.28
N TYR A 5 -7.98 -1.39 20.58
CA TYR A 5 -6.93 -1.48 19.58
C TYR A 5 -5.99 -0.28 19.67
N GLN A 6 -4.78 -0.47 19.18
CA GLN A 6 -3.82 0.59 18.94
C GLN A 6 -3.86 0.99 17.47
N SER A 7 -3.92 2.28 17.22
CA SER A 7 -3.81 2.84 15.87
C SER A 7 -2.50 3.60 15.70
N GLU A 8 -1.79 3.30 14.61
CA GLU A 8 -0.55 3.94 14.22
C GLU A 8 -0.70 4.53 12.81
N LEU A 9 -0.22 5.76 12.61
CA LEU A 9 -0.16 6.37 11.29
C LEU A 9 1.10 5.88 10.57
N LEU A 10 0.93 5.36 9.36
CA LEU A 10 2.01 4.87 8.51
C LEU A 10 2.49 5.97 7.55
N PHE A 11 3.80 6.06 7.35
CA PHE A 11 4.42 7.07 6.51
C PHE A 11 5.22 6.43 5.37
N TYR A 12 4.96 6.84 4.13
CA TYR A 12 5.60 6.30 2.92
C TYR A 12 6.67 7.24 2.35
N GLY A 13 7.26 8.09 3.20
CA GLY A 13 8.25 9.07 2.75
C GLY A 13 7.64 10.24 1.99
N TYR A 14 8.52 11.05 1.40
CA TYR A 14 8.14 12.15 0.51
C TYR A 14 8.36 11.79 -0.96
N TYR A 15 8.31 10.49 -1.27
CA TYR A 15 8.47 9.98 -2.62
C TYR A 15 7.16 10.10 -3.39
N GLN A 16 7.27 10.35 -4.68
CA GLN A 16 6.10 10.53 -5.55
C GLN A 16 6.32 9.80 -6.86
N PRO A 17 5.27 9.19 -7.44
CA PRO A 17 5.33 8.83 -8.84
C PRO A 17 5.28 10.12 -9.66
N ALA A 18 6.07 10.17 -10.73
CA ALA A 18 5.91 11.20 -11.76
C ALA A 18 4.62 10.94 -12.56
N ARG A 19 4.75 10.65 -13.86
CA ARG A 19 3.62 10.17 -14.66
C ARG A 19 3.58 8.65 -14.62
N VAL A 20 2.55 8.10 -13.99
CA VAL A 20 2.16 6.69 -14.17
C VAL A 20 1.55 6.53 -15.56
N VAL A 21 2.08 5.61 -16.35
CA VAL A 21 1.61 5.28 -17.70
C VAL A 21 1.15 3.84 -17.71
N TRP A 22 -0.15 3.64 -17.88
CA TRP A 22 -0.76 2.34 -18.14
C TRP A 22 -0.88 2.13 -19.65
N ILE A 23 -0.29 1.06 -20.16
CA ILE A 23 -0.28 0.73 -21.58
C ILE A 23 -0.97 -0.61 -21.77
N THR A 24 -2.09 -0.61 -22.50
CA THR A 24 -2.71 -1.86 -22.98
C THR A 24 -1.96 -2.33 -24.23
N THR A 25 -1.41 -3.54 -24.18
CA THR A 25 -0.72 -4.16 -25.32
C THR A 25 -1.72 -4.60 -26.40
N LEU A 26 -1.22 -5.04 -27.56
CA LEU A 26 -2.07 -5.59 -28.62
C LEU A 26 -2.74 -6.92 -28.23
N GLU A 27 -2.28 -7.54 -27.15
CA GLU A 27 -2.80 -8.81 -26.60
C GLU A 27 -3.73 -8.56 -25.40
N ASP A 28 -4.23 -7.33 -25.23
CA ASP A 28 -5.09 -6.87 -24.12
C ASP A 28 -4.45 -7.00 -22.72
N GLU A 29 -3.12 -7.06 -22.67
CA GLU A 29 -2.38 -7.09 -21.41
C GLU A 29 -2.02 -5.68 -20.94
N VAL A 30 -1.78 -5.51 -19.64
CA VAL A 30 -1.48 -4.19 -19.06
C VAL A 30 -0.03 -4.11 -18.61
N LEU A 31 0.69 -3.12 -19.15
CA LEU A 31 2.01 -2.70 -18.70
C LEU A 31 1.89 -1.42 -17.88
N CYS A 32 2.63 -1.33 -16.78
CA CYS A 32 2.78 -0.09 -16.00
C CYS A 32 4.20 0.47 -16.14
N LYS A 33 4.32 1.79 -16.29
CA LYS A 33 5.60 2.48 -16.27
C LYS A 33 5.50 3.76 -15.46
N LEU A 34 6.46 3.97 -14.56
CA LEU A 34 6.58 5.23 -13.81
C LEU A 34 8.02 5.58 -13.47
N ASP A 35 8.24 6.87 -13.20
CA ASP A 35 9.46 7.35 -12.56
C ASP A 35 9.15 7.62 -11.08
N VAL A 36 10.04 7.20 -10.17
CA VAL A 36 9.97 7.50 -8.74
C VAL A 36 10.81 8.73 -8.46
N LEU A 37 10.18 9.74 -7.86
CA LEU A 37 10.76 11.03 -7.55
C LEU A 37 11.05 11.17 -6.05
N ASP A 38 12.07 11.95 -5.70
CA ASP A 38 12.21 12.48 -4.33
C ASP A 38 11.31 13.71 -4.09
N LYS A 39 11.41 14.25 -2.88
CA LYS A 39 10.68 15.46 -2.44
C LYS A 39 10.98 16.71 -3.27
N ASP A 40 12.14 16.76 -3.92
CA ASP A 40 12.61 17.89 -4.71
C ASP A 40 12.27 17.69 -6.21
N GLY A 41 11.59 16.59 -6.55
CA GLY A 41 11.16 16.25 -7.90
C GLY A 41 12.26 15.61 -8.77
N ARG A 42 13.36 15.14 -8.17
CA ARG A 42 14.43 14.46 -8.92
C ARG A 42 14.07 13.00 -9.14
N ILE A 43 14.32 12.52 -10.36
CA ILE A 43 14.11 11.12 -10.71
C ILE A 43 15.19 10.28 -10.04
N LEU A 44 14.77 9.37 -9.17
CA LEU A 44 15.65 8.46 -8.45
C LEU A 44 15.89 7.17 -9.26
N TYR A 45 14.80 6.61 -9.76
CA TYR A 45 14.78 5.41 -10.59
C TYR A 45 13.44 5.31 -11.31
N ARG A 46 13.35 4.36 -12.22
CA ARG A 46 12.15 4.04 -12.99
C ARG A 46 11.75 2.60 -12.75
N VAL A 47 10.44 2.37 -12.71
CA VAL A 47 9.83 1.04 -12.64
C VAL A 47 9.08 0.75 -13.93
N VAL A 48 9.27 -0.44 -14.48
CA VAL A 48 8.50 -0.99 -15.59
C VAL A 48 7.97 -2.36 -15.18
N GLU A 49 6.64 -2.46 -15.07
CA GLU A 49 5.95 -3.71 -14.75
C GLU A 49 5.36 -4.27 -16.04
N HIS A 50 5.96 -5.34 -16.55
CA HIS A 50 5.51 -6.01 -17.76
C HIS A 50 4.37 -6.98 -17.47
N PRO A 51 3.48 -7.24 -18.45
CA PRO A 51 2.49 -8.28 -18.32
C PRO A 51 3.07 -9.65 -17.99
N GLY A 52 2.50 -10.29 -16.96
CA GLY A 52 2.87 -11.65 -16.58
C GLY A 52 4.22 -11.81 -15.90
N ASP A 53 4.99 -10.73 -15.78
CA ASP A 53 6.21 -10.72 -14.98
C ASP A 53 5.86 -10.74 -13.50
N ARG A 54 6.64 -11.52 -12.74
CA ARG A 54 6.49 -11.59 -11.29
C ARG A 54 7.04 -10.33 -10.61
N ASP A 55 8.13 -9.81 -11.15
CA ASP A 55 8.94 -8.77 -10.53
C ASP A 55 9.14 -7.60 -11.51
N PRO A 56 8.86 -6.35 -11.09
CA PRO A 56 9.07 -5.19 -11.96
C PRO A 56 10.55 -4.95 -12.30
N GLU A 57 10.81 -4.48 -13.52
CA GLU A 57 12.15 -3.99 -13.90
C GLU A 57 12.42 -2.63 -13.24
N VAL A 58 13.60 -2.50 -12.62
CA VAL A 58 14.09 -1.24 -12.05
C VAL A 58 15.26 -0.70 -12.85
N ILE A 59 15.12 0.52 -13.35
CA ILE A 59 16.15 1.25 -14.07
C ILE A 59 16.65 2.38 -13.17
N PHE A 60 17.88 2.27 -12.70
CA PHE A 60 18.51 3.21 -11.77
C PHE A 60 18.90 4.53 -12.46
N GLU A 61 18.67 5.65 -11.77
CA GLU A 61 19.13 6.99 -12.17
C GLU A 61 20.01 7.59 -11.07
N GLU A 62 19.51 8.55 -10.28
CA GLU A 62 20.27 9.28 -9.25
C GLU A 62 20.03 8.78 -7.81
N ILE A 63 19.40 7.61 -7.63
CA ILE A 63 19.13 7.08 -6.29
C ILE A 63 20.43 6.78 -5.51
N THR A 64 20.46 7.20 -4.25
CA THR A 64 21.58 6.99 -3.33
C THR A 64 21.35 5.80 -2.39
N GLU A 65 22.41 5.22 -1.84
CA GLU A 65 22.33 4.15 -0.83
C GLU A 65 21.44 4.54 0.37
N THR A 66 21.51 5.80 0.83
CA THR A 66 20.66 6.31 1.90
C THR A 66 19.18 6.30 1.53
N GLN A 67 18.84 6.63 0.28
CA GLN A 67 17.46 6.57 -0.19
C GLN A 67 16.98 5.12 -0.34
N ILE A 68 17.83 4.22 -0.83
CA ILE A 68 17.52 2.78 -0.87
C ILE A 68 17.21 2.28 0.54
N GLN A 69 18.09 2.54 1.51
CA GLN A 69 17.88 2.12 2.89
C GLN A 69 16.59 2.73 3.47
N ASN A 70 16.33 4.01 3.21
CA ASN A 70 15.12 4.66 3.70
C ASN A 70 13.84 4.02 3.11
N ILE A 71 13.83 3.67 1.82
CA ILE A 71 12.70 2.97 1.20
C ILE A 71 12.52 1.58 1.80
N GLN A 72 13.61 0.85 2.06
CA GLN A 72 13.56 -0.46 2.71
C GLN A 72 12.99 -0.38 4.13
N GLU A 73 13.42 0.60 4.92
CA GLU A 73 12.89 0.83 6.27
C GLU A 73 11.39 1.17 6.24
N ILE A 74 10.93 1.92 5.23
CA ILE A 74 9.50 2.22 5.02
C ILE A 74 8.72 0.93 4.75
N LEU A 75 9.19 0.07 3.84
CA LEU A 75 8.53 -1.19 3.50
C LEU A 75 8.50 -2.14 4.71
N GLU A 76 9.62 -2.30 5.40
CA GLU A 76 9.71 -3.16 6.58
C GLU A 76 8.80 -2.71 7.73
N GLN A 77 8.49 -1.40 7.82
CA GLN A 77 7.57 -0.86 8.83
C GLN A 77 6.10 -0.95 8.41
N ASN A 78 5.80 -0.65 7.14
CA ASN A 78 4.43 -0.47 6.68
C ASN A 78 3.83 -1.74 6.07
N GLU A 79 4.67 -2.63 5.54
CA GLU A 79 4.31 -3.81 4.76
C GLU A 79 4.91 -5.06 5.45
N VAL A 80 4.73 -5.14 6.78
CA VAL A 80 5.40 -6.09 7.71
C VAL A 80 5.13 -7.57 7.45
N TYR A 81 4.11 -7.91 6.67
CA TYR A 81 3.76 -9.30 6.37
C TYR A 81 4.50 -9.84 5.15
N TYR A 82 5.16 -9.00 4.35
CA TYR A 82 6.06 -9.43 3.30
C TYR A 82 7.41 -9.88 3.88
N TYR A 83 7.94 -10.97 3.32
CA TYR A 83 9.23 -11.53 3.71
C TYR A 83 10.40 -10.79 3.04
N TRP A 84 10.61 -9.54 3.42
CA TRP A 84 11.66 -8.68 2.87
C TRP A 84 13.10 -9.20 3.08
N TYR A 85 13.33 -10.20 3.94
CA TYR A 85 14.67 -10.71 4.23
C TYR A 85 15.30 -11.51 3.10
N GLU A 86 14.49 -12.10 2.23
CA GLU A 86 14.97 -12.90 1.09
C GLU A 86 15.08 -12.07 -0.19
N GLU A 87 14.41 -10.91 -0.22
CA GLU A 87 14.36 -10.04 -1.39
C GLU A 87 15.55 -9.09 -1.47
N ASP A 88 16.07 -8.91 -2.69
CA ASP A 88 17.14 -7.97 -2.94
C ASP A 88 16.63 -6.51 -2.95
N SER A 89 17.56 -5.54 -2.98
CA SER A 89 17.18 -4.14 -2.99
C SER A 89 16.37 -3.72 -4.22
N THR A 90 16.56 -4.39 -5.34
CA THR A 90 15.90 -4.09 -6.62
C THR A 90 14.45 -4.50 -6.56
N GLU A 91 14.15 -5.71 -6.07
CA GLU A 91 12.79 -6.21 -5.88
C GLU A 91 11.98 -5.27 -4.98
N LYS A 92 12.57 -4.86 -3.84
CA LYS A 92 11.97 -3.88 -2.92
C LYS A 92 11.68 -2.54 -3.59
N LEU A 93 12.61 -2.02 -4.38
CA LEU A 93 12.42 -0.76 -5.10
C LEU A 93 11.31 -0.86 -6.16
N GLY A 94 11.24 -2.01 -6.86
CA GLY A 94 10.18 -2.32 -7.81
C GLY A 94 8.81 -2.31 -7.14
N TYR A 95 8.66 -3.07 -6.05
CA TYR A 95 7.44 -3.10 -5.24
C TYR A 95 7.06 -1.70 -4.75
N PHE A 96 8.00 -0.93 -4.20
CA PHE A 96 7.73 0.42 -3.71
C PHE A 96 7.24 1.35 -4.84
N GLY A 97 7.81 1.25 -6.04
CA GLY A 97 7.33 2.01 -7.19
C GLY A 97 5.92 1.62 -7.61
N THR A 98 5.62 0.33 -7.70
CA THR A 98 4.25 -0.16 -8.00
C THR A 98 3.25 0.30 -6.93
N LEU A 99 3.62 0.26 -5.66
CA LEU A 99 2.81 0.76 -4.55
C LEU A 99 2.49 2.25 -4.70
N LEU A 100 3.49 3.08 -5.03
CA LEU A 100 3.28 4.50 -5.30
C LEU A 100 2.33 4.72 -6.49
N ALA A 101 2.46 3.92 -7.56
CA ALA A 101 1.60 4.00 -8.73
C ALA A 101 0.14 3.66 -8.42
N GLN A 102 -0.10 2.64 -7.59
CA GLN A 102 -1.42 2.27 -7.11
C GLN A 102 -2.03 3.38 -6.25
N ILE A 103 -1.27 3.91 -5.28
CA ILE A 103 -1.71 5.02 -4.41
C ILE A 103 -2.11 6.24 -5.26
N ASP A 104 -1.29 6.63 -6.24
CA ASP A 104 -1.59 7.76 -7.12
C ASP A 104 -2.83 7.53 -7.98
N SER A 105 -3.00 6.31 -8.52
CA SER A 105 -4.17 5.94 -9.33
C SER A 105 -5.46 6.00 -8.51
N VAL A 106 -5.47 5.47 -7.29
CA VAL A 106 -6.65 5.50 -6.41
C VAL A 106 -6.96 6.92 -5.91
N LYS A 107 -5.93 7.74 -5.62
CA LYS A 107 -6.13 9.16 -5.30
C LYS A 107 -6.84 9.89 -6.44
N LYS A 108 -6.37 9.74 -7.68
CA LYS A 108 -7.01 10.37 -8.85
C LYS A 108 -8.45 9.89 -9.02
N TYR A 109 -8.70 8.60 -8.83
CA TYR A 109 -10.05 8.05 -8.88
C TYR A 109 -10.99 8.67 -7.83
N THR A 110 -10.54 8.80 -6.57
CA THR A 110 -11.37 9.40 -5.51
C THR A 110 -11.63 10.89 -5.74
N GLU A 111 -10.68 11.61 -6.34
CA GLU A 111 -10.86 13.01 -6.75
C GLU A 111 -11.83 13.18 -7.92
N GLU A 112 -11.78 12.28 -8.92
CA GLU A 112 -12.63 12.35 -10.12
C GLU A 112 -14.09 11.94 -9.83
N PHE A 113 -14.29 10.90 -9.01
CA PHE A 113 -15.59 10.27 -8.84
C PHE A 113 -16.27 10.56 -7.50
N ASP A 114 -15.67 11.37 -6.63
CA ASP A 114 -16.18 11.69 -5.29
C ASP A 114 -16.54 10.40 -4.53
N ARG A 115 -15.53 9.54 -4.33
CA ARG A 115 -15.66 8.24 -3.69
C ARG A 115 -14.70 8.12 -2.51
N LEU A 116 -15.13 7.41 -1.48
CA LEU A 116 -14.25 6.92 -0.42
C LEU A 116 -13.80 5.51 -0.80
N VAL A 117 -12.49 5.27 -0.82
CA VAL A 117 -11.92 3.95 -1.13
C VAL A 117 -11.02 3.51 0.01
N ILE A 118 -11.17 2.25 0.41
CA ILE A 118 -10.35 1.65 1.46
C ILE A 118 -9.66 0.42 0.88
N LEU A 119 -8.33 0.48 0.79
CA LEU A 119 -7.51 -0.71 0.54
C LEU A 119 -7.05 -1.22 1.91
N TYR A 120 -7.34 -2.47 2.25
CA TYR A 120 -6.97 -3.02 3.54
C TYR A 120 -6.46 -4.44 3.46
N GLU A 121 -5.67 -4.79 4.46
CA GLU A 121 -5.06 -6.11 4.64
C GLU A 121 -5.25 -6.56 6.08
N PHE A 122 -5.82 -7.74 6.25
CA PHE A 122 -5.85 -8.46 7.52
C PHE A 122 -4.73 -9.48 7.56
N TYR A 123 -3.91 -9.39 8.59
CA TYR A 123 -2.84 -10.34 8.80
C TYR A 123 -2.71 -10.73 10.28
N SER A 124 -2.09 -11.89 10.48
CA SER A 124 -1.77 -12.39 11.81
C SER A 124 -0.37 -11.97 12.20
N SER A 125 -0.17 -11.60 13.46
CA SER A 125 1.18 -11.54 14.03
C SER A 125 1.81 -12.93 14.22
N GLN A 126 1.02 -14.00 14.06
CA GLN A 126 1.51 -15.38 14.05
C GLN A 126 2.04 -15.74 12.66
N LYS A 127 3.02 -16.63 12.61
CA LYS A 127 3.58 -17.12 11.34
C LYS A 127 2.58 -18.05 10.63
N ASP A 128 2.73 -18.17 9.32
CA ASP A 128 2.05 -19.14 8.46
C ASP A 128 0.52 -18.99 8.34
N VAL A 129 0.00 -17.78 8.58
CA VAL A 129 -1.40 -17.42 8.31
C VAL A 129 -1.47 -16.54 7.07
N ASP A 130 -2.22 -16.97 6.06
CA ASP A 130 -2.37 -16.25 4.79
C ASP A 130 -3.03 -14.89 5.00
N THR A 131 -2.47 -13.83 4.40
CA THR A 131 -3.04 -12.48 4.47
C THR A 131 -4.30 -12.38 3.61
N ILE A 132 -5.29 -11.62 4.10
CA ILE A 132 -6.50 -11.28 3.34
C ILE A 132 -6.38 -9.82 2.92
N SER A 133 -6.38 -9.54 1.62
CA SER A 133 -6.33 -8.19 1.06
C SER A 133 -7.61 -7.93 0.27
N ASP A 134 -8.20 -6.75 0.42
CA ASP A 134 -9.37 -6.33 -0.35
C ASP A 134 -9.41 -4.80 -0.56
N LEU A 135 -10.19 -4.39 -1.55
CA LEU A 135 -10.43 -3.01 -1.93
C LEU A 135 -11.93 -2.71 -1.90
N GLU A 136 -12.36 -1.87 -0.97
CA GLU A 136 -13.75 -1.49 -0.82
C GLU A 136 -14.04 -0.06 -1.28
N PHE A 137 -15.19 0.11 -1.95
CA PHE A 137 -15.69 1.38 -2.43
C PHE A 137 -16.93 1.78 -1.64
N PHE A 138 -16.86 2.92 -0.97
CA PHE A 138 -17.96 3.49 -0.21
C PHE A 138 -18.59 4.63 -1.01
N GLU A 139 -19.90 4.54 -1.23
CA GLU A 139 -20.64 5.62 -1.88
C GLU A 139 -20.86 6.80 -0.94
N ASP A 140 -20.96 6.54 0.36
CA ASP A 140 -21.10 7.57 1.38
C ASP A 140 -19.72 8.12 1.76
N VAL A 141 -19.34 9.24 1.13
CA VAL A 141 -18.10 9.95 1.41
C VAL A 141 -18.10 10.65 2.76
N THR A 142 -19.22 10.68 3.49
CA THR A 142 -19.28 11.31 4.82
C THR A 142 -18.83 10.39 5.94
N LEU A 143 -18.63 9.08 5.65
CA LEU A 143 -18.15 8.12 6.63
C LEU A 143 -16.82 8.59 7.24
N GLU A 144 -16.84 8.70 8.55
CA GLU A 144 -15.65 9.05 9.32
C GLU A 144 -14.74 7.83 9.42
N ARG A 145 -13.45 8.11 9.64
CA ARG A 145 -12.44 7.07 9.72
C ARG A 145 -12.79 6.03 10.79
N GLU A 146 -13.23 6.47 11.97
CA GLU A 146 -13.57 5.59 13.09
C GLU A 146 -14.69 4.61 12.73
N GLU A 147 -15.66 5.02 11.90
CA GLU A 147 -16.75 4.14 11.44
C GLU A 147 -16.19 3.03 10.52
N ILE A 148 -15.27 3.37 9.63
CA ILE A 148 -14.55 2.41 8.78
C ILE A 148 -13.70 1.47 9.63
N GLU A 149 -12.99 1.98 10.64
CA GLU A 149 -12.18 1.14 11.54
C GLU A 149 -13.05 0.10 12.25
N GLN A 150 -14.20 0.51 12.81
CA GLN A 150 -15.12 -0.43 13.47
C GLN A 150 -15.69 -1.46 12.50
N TYR A 151 -16.00 -1.05 11.27
CA TYR A 151 -16.44 -1.94 10.20
C TYR A 151 -15.38 -2.99 9.86
N LEU A 152 -14.13 -2.58 9.62
CA LEU A 152 -13.04 -3.50 9.30
C LEU A 152 -12.66 -4.40 10.49
N ILE A 153 -12.67 -3.88 11.72
CA ILE A 153 -12.44 -4.68 12.92
C ILE A 153 -13.50 -5.78 13.04
N ALA A 154 -14.77 -5.45 12.82
CA ALA A 154 -15.85 -6.45 12.85
C ALA A 154 -15.66 -7.55 11.80
N GLN A 155 -15.22 -7.19 10.59
CA GLN A 155 -14.88 -8.16 9.55
C GLN A 155 -13.68 -9.04 9.95
N MET A 156 -12.59 -8.43 10.41
CA MET A 156 -11.39 -9.15 10.81
C MET A 156 -11.67 -10.17 11.92
N LEU A 157 -12.55 -9.85 12.88
CA LEU A 157 -12.91 -10.78 13.96
C LEU A 157 -13.67 -12.02 13.51
N ALA A 158 -14.23 -12.02 12.29
CA ALA A 158 -14.73 -13.25 11.69
C ALA A 158 -13.59 -14.24 11.36
N HIS A 159 -12.36 -13.74 11.25
CA HIS A 159 -11.12 -14.49 11.04
C HIS A 159 -10.32 -14.57 12.33
N LYS A 160 -10.60 -15.59 13.14
CA LYS A 160 -10.06 -15.78 14.51
C LYS A 160 -8.53 -15.82 14.64
N GLU A 161 -7.79 -15.88 13.54
CA GLU A 161 -6.32 -15.89 13.58
C GLU A 161 -5.73 -14.50 13.31
N MET A 162 -6.55 -13.56 12.86
CA MET A 162 -6.15 -12.21 12.50
C MET A 162 -6.26 -11.26 13.70
N ASN A 163 -5.28 -10.36 13.81
CA ASN A 163 -5.25 -9.39 14.89
C ASN A 163 -4.73 -8.01 14.47
N THR A 164 -4.34 -7.86 13.20
CA THR A 164 -3.80 -6.61 12.69
C THR A 164 -4.40 -6.26 11.34
N ILE A 165 -4.69 -4.97 11.16
CA ILE A 165 -5.20 -4.38 9.93
C ILE A 165 -4.17 -3.35 9.46
N THR A 166 -3.68 -3.46 8.23
CA THR A 166 -3.10 -2.31 7.52
C THR A 166 -4.19 -1.76 6.61
N MET A 167 -4.49 -0.46 6.70
CA MET A 167 -5.48 0.18 5.82
C MET A 167 -4.92 1.44 5.21
N LYS A 168 -5.26 1.68 3.94
CA LYS A 168 -5.02 2.92 3.21
C LYS A 168 -6.40 3.54 2.91
N TYR A 169 -6.68 4.66 3.56
CA TYR A 169 -7.92 5.42 3.48
C TYR A 169 -7.77 6.52 2.42
N PHE A 170 -8.56 6.44 1.35
CA PHE A 170 -8.52 7.37 0.23
C PHE A 170 -9.79 8.21 0.15
N LYS A 171 -9.63 9.54 0.21
CA LYS A 171 -10.74 10.50 0.13
C LYS A 171 -10.25 11.82 -0.43
N ASP A 172 -11.03 12.45 -1.32
CA ASP A 172 -10.75 13.76 -1.92
C ASP A 172 -9.32 13.88 -2.50
N GLY A 173 -8.85 12.85 -3.21
CA GLY A 173 -7.50 12.86 -3.79
C GLY A 173 -6.36 12.71 -2.78
N ARG A 174 -6.67 12.35 -1.53
CA ARG A 174 -5.68 12.14 -0.46
C ARG A 174 -5.66 10.68 -0.02
N CYS A 175 -4.52 10.26 0.51
CA CYS A 175 -4.33 8.94 1.10
C CYS A 175 -3.74 9.10 2.49
N SER A 176 -4.36 8.47 3.48
CA SER A 176 -3.81 8.29 4.82
C SER A 176 -3.73 6.81 5.11
N ALA A 177 -2.58 6.33 5.60
CA ALA A 177 -2.38 4.92 5.87
C ALA A 177 -2.25 4.67 7.37
N TYR A 178 -2.84 3.59 7.85
CA TYR A 178 -2.90 3.26 9.26
C TYR A 178 -2.68 1.79 9.49
N LYS A 179 -2.09 1.48 10.63
CA LYS A 179 -2.01 0.13 11.19
C LYS A 179 -2.83 0.06 12.47
N LEU A 180 -3.75 -0.88 12.53
CA LEU A 180 -4.61 -1.13 13.68
C LEU A 180 -4.25 -2.49 14.26
N THR A 181 -3.77 -2.54 15.50
CA THR A 181 -3.42 -3.79 16.19
C THR A 181 -4.34 -3.99 17.38
N LEU A 182 -5.06 -5.11 17.43
CA LEU A 182 -5.92 -5.43 18.58
C LEU A 182 -5.06 -5.71 19.82
N LYS A 183 -5.43 -5.10 20.95
CA LYS A 183 -4.78 -5.38 22.24
C LYS A 183 -5.41 -6.63 22.86
N GLU A 184 -4.66 -7.72 22.89
CA GLU A 184 -5.01 -9.01 23.51
C GLU A 184 -6.42 -9.55 23.19
N TYR A 185 -6.57 -10.19 22.03
CA TYR A 185 -7.56 -11.26 21.88
C TYR A 185 -6.85 -12.60 22.16
N ASN A 186 -7.04 -13.12 23.36
CA ASN A 186 -6.80 -14.55 23.61
C ASN A 186 -7.93 -15.31 22.91
N PHE A 187 -7.64 -15.90 21.75
CA PHE A 187 -8.55 -16.84 21.09
C PHE A 187 -8.54 -18.20 21.78
#